data_AF-A0A926UGD4-F1
#
_entry.id   AF-A0A926UGD4-F1
#
_cell.length_a   1.000
_cell.length_b   1.000
_cell.length_c   1.000
_cell.angle_alpha   90.00
_cell.angle_beta   90.00
_cell.angle_gamma   90.00
#
_symmetry.space_group_name_H-M   'P 1'
#
loop_
_entity.id
_entity.type
_entity.pdbx_description
1 polymer ?
#
loop_
_entity_poly.entity_id
_entity_poly.type
_entity_poly.pdbx_seq_one_letter_code
_entity_poly.pdbx_strand_id
1 'polypeptide(L)'
;MSLSSVVWTSWINMHTSTRKLLTLLALTTSFVGLGTGLETLLPSQSAQAEGWVLFGPSRDTTLDYDLINERPNARSVTLRLFMPAQDVASTELQVNYPDAYIGLLRPELVRVYNRRSRQEIPLQEATNDAESGSLRFTFKDPVAAGVPLELRVVGLTNPSRPSIYRLQARLLGTEANPLFRYVGQWLVTIGVS
;
A
#
# COMPACT_ATOMS: atom_id res chain seq x y z
N MET A 1 -67.00 52.12 -9.49
CA MET A 1 -67.98 51.03 -9.67
C MET A 1 -67.19 49.73 -9.85
N SER A 2 -67.46 48.57 -9.28
CA SER A 2 -68.29 48.12 -8.15
C SER A 2 -68.49 46.61 -8.37
N LEU A 3 -67.93 45.76 -7.49
CA LEU A 3 -68.25 44.32 -7.28
C LEU A 3 -67.92 43.37 -8.47
N SER A 4 -67.27 42.20 -8.36
CA SER A 4 -67.07 41.15 -7.32
C SER A 4 -68.10 40.00 -7.29
N SER A 5 -67.64 38.82 -7.71
CA SER A 5 -68.11 37.48 -7.29
C SER A 5 -67.03 36.48 -7.74
N VAL A 6 -66.27 35.76 -6.92
CA VAL A 6 -66.55 34.90 -5.74
C VAL A 6 -67.06 33.51 -6.12
N VAL A 7 -66.09 32.58 -6.18
CA VAL A 7 -66.09 31.19 -5.67
C VAL A 7 -67.31 30.30 -5.96
N TRP A 8 -67.06 29.13 -6.55
CA TRP A 8 -67.59 27.86 -6.01
C TRP A 8 -66.55 26.74 -6.12
N THR A 9 -66.24 26.13 -4.97
CA THR A 9 -65.41 24.93 -4.84
C THR A 9 -66.23 23.68 -5.09
N SER A 10 -65.62 22.63 -5.65
CA SER A 10 -66.07 21.25 -5.40
C SER A 10 -64.88 20.33 -5.18
N TRP A 11 -64.69 19.93 -3.92
CA TRP A 11 -63.85 18.79 -3.55
C TRP A 11 -64.75 17.55 -3.55
N ILE A 12 -64.37 16.52 -4.31
CA ILE A 12 -64.89 15.16 -4.07
C ILE A 12 -63.82 14.39 -3.30
N ASN A 13 -64.25 13.80 -2.20
CA ASN A 13 -63.40 13.28 -1.15
C ASN A 13 -63.56 11.75 -1.02
N MET A 14 -62.55 11.11 -0.41
CA MET A 14 -62.63 9.81 0.28
C MET A 14 -62.88 8.49 -0.49
N HIS A 15 -61.82 7.65 -0.43
CA HIS A 15 -61.82 6.29 0.13
C HIS A 15 -62.80 5.20 -0.40
N THR A 16 -62.25 4.24 -1.14
CA THR A 16 -62.38 2.78 -0.89
C THR A 16 -61.06 2.14 -1.36
N SER A 17 -60.23 1.46 -0.55
CA SER A 17 -60.42 0.30 0.33
C SER A 17 -60.63 -1.03 -0.40
N THR A 18 -59.55 -1.82 -0.53
CA THR A 18 -59.54 -3.26 -0.19
C THR A 18 -58.13 -3.76 0.12
N ARG A 19 -57.96 -4.38 1.30
CA ARG A 19 -56.85 -5.27 1.65
C ARG A 19 -57.41 -6.70 1.81
N LYS A 20 -56.55 -7.72 1.74
CA LYS A 20 -56.83 -9.16 2.03
C LYS A 20 -57.65 -9.84 0.91
N LEU A 21 -57.63 -11.16 0.67
CA LEU A 21 -57.08 -12.35 1.35
C LEU A 21 -56.20 -13.19 0.37
N LEU A 22 -55.18 -13.99 0.73
CA LEU A 22 -54.99 -15.09 1.70
C LEU A 22 -55.42 -16.49 1.16
N THR A 23 -54.45 -17.44 1.12
CA THR A 23 -54.61 -18.93 1.04
C THR A 23 -55.18 -19.54 -0.26
N LEU A 24 -55.02 -20.83 -0.62
CA LEU A 24 -54.68 -22.10 0.11
C LEU A 24 -53.92 -23.10 -0.81
N LEU A 25 -53.20 -24.07 -0.20
CA LEU A 25 -52.94 -25.50 -0.58
C LEU A 25 -53.02 -25.99 -2.05
N ALA A 26 -52.29 -26.99 -2.55
CA ALA A 26 -51.43 -28.07 -1.98
C ALA A 26 -50.48 -28.58 -3.12
N LEU A 27 -49.66 -29.64 -3.07
CA LEU A 27 -49.49 -30.79 -2.16
C LEU A 27 -48.00 -31.05 -1.81
N THR A 28 -47.81 -31.93 -0.82
CA THR A 28 -46.56 -32.60 -0.40
C THR A 28 -46.18 -33.81 -1.27
N THR A 29 -44.89 -34.00 -1.54
CA THR A 29 -44.25 -35.33 -1.47
C THR A 29 -42.89 -35.23 -0.80
N SER A 30 -42.61 -36.18 0.10
CA SER A 30 -41.48 -36.13 1.02
C SER A 30 -40.20 -36.71 0.42
N PHE A 31 -39.05 -36.11 0.71
CA PHE A 31 -37.81 -36.87 0.87
C PHE A 31 -37.09 -36.44 2.15
N VAL A 32 -37.06 -37.36 3.12
CA VAL A 32 -36.44 -37.13 4.43
C VAL A 32 -34.94 -37.35 4.31
N GLY A 33 -34.22 -36.26 4.09
CA GLY A 33 -32.77 -36.21 4.29
C GLY A 33 -32.45 -36.07 5.77
N LEU A 34 -32.20 -37.19 6.46
CA LEU A 34 -31.66 -37.18 7.83
C LEU A 34 -30.21 -36.67 7.81
N GLY A 35 -30.03 -35.38 8.08
CA GLY A 35 -28.74 -34.73 8.24
C GLY A 35 -28.79 -33.67 9.34
N THR A 36 -28.41 -34.04 10.55
CA THR A 36 -28.36 -33.13 11.69
C THR A 36 -27.21 -32.14 11.55
N GLY A 37 -27.51 -30.92 11.08
CA GLY A 37 -26.56 -29.80 10.97
C GLY A 37 -27.24 -28.50 11.36
N LEU A 38 -27.23 -28.18 12.67
CA LEU A 38 -27.79 -26.93 13.20
C LEU A 38 -26.74 -25.81 13.04
N GLU A 39 -26.59 -25.27 11.83
CA GLU A 39 -25.68 -24.14 11.60
C GLU A 39 -26.29 -22.83 12.11
N THR A 40 -26.01 -22.53 13.38
CA THR A 40 -26.24 -21.21 13.96
C THR A 40 -25.40 -20.17 13.22
N LEU A 41 -26.06 -19.23 12.55
CA LEU A 41 -25.45 -18.04 11.96
C LEU A 41 -24.80 -17.17 13.05
N LEU A 42 -23.54 -17.47 13.35
CA LEU A 42 -22.69 -16.58 14.14
C LEU A 42 -22.27 -15.39 13.27
N PRO A 43 -22.29 -14.15 13.79
CA PRO A 43 -21.65 -13.05 13.09
C PRO A 43 -20.16 -13.35 12.97
N SER A 44 -19.64 -13.31 11.74
CA SER A 44 -18.23 -13.40 11.44
C SER A 44 -17.53 -12.15 11.99
N GLN A 45 -17.22 -12.16 13.28
CA GLN A 45 -16.29 -11.22 13.87
C GLN A 45 -14.97 -11.37 13.11
N SER A 46 -14.63 -10.35 12.34
CA SER A 46 -13.31 -10.21 11.73
C SER A 46 -12.30 -10.08 12.87
N ALA A 47 -11.78 -11.22 13.32
CA ALA A 47 -10.65 -11.24 14.23
C ALA A 47 -9.50 -10.52 13.51
N GLN A 48 -9.22 -9.29 13.96
CA GLN A 48 -7.95 -8.63 13.74
C GLN A 48 -6.92 -9.43 14.54
N ALA A 49 -6.57 -10.60 14.02
CA ALA A 49 -5.48 -11.39 14.54
C ALA A 49 -4.20 -10.64 14.20
N GLU A 50 -3.54 -10.07 15.21
CA GLU A 50 -2.14 -9.67 15.14
C GLU A 50 -1.29 -10.96 15.00
N GLY A 51 -1.32 -11.51 13.79
CA GLY A 51 -0.74 -12.80 13.45
C GLY A 51 0.76 -12.69 13.26
N TRP A 52 1.51 -13.16 14.25
CA TRP A 52 2.93 -13.44 14.09
C TRP A 52 3.11 -14.55 13.04
N VAL A 53 3.75 -14.23 11.91
CA VAL A 53 3.99 -15.20 10.84
C VAL A 53 5.16 -16.11 11.21
N LEU A 54 4.86 -17.26 11.79
CA LEU A 54 5.84 -18.30 12.13
C LEU A 54 5.98 -19.30 10.97
N PHE A 55 6.99 -19.06 10.13
CA PHE A 55 7.52 -19.94 9.07
C PHE A 55 6.71 -20.12 7.77
N GLY A 56 7.19 -19.47 6.72
CA GLY A 56 7.07 -19.89 5.32
C GLY A 56 8.44 -19.80 4.62
N PRO A 57 8.62 -20.38 3.42
CA PRO A 57 9.93 -20.43 2.73
C PRO A 57 10.37 -19.10 2.09
N SER A 58 9.93 -17.97 2.63
CA SER A 58 10.40 -16.64 2.25
C SER A 58 11.21 -16.05 3.41
N ARG A 59 12.52 -15.87 3.20
CA ARG A 59 13.25 -14.80 3.89
C ARG A 59 12.86 -13.47 3.23
N ASP A 60 11.62 -13.08 3.45
CA ASP A 60 11.16 -11.71 3.23
C ASP A 60 11.86 -10.83 4.27
N THR A 61 13.12 -10.50 4.00
CA THR A 61 13.93 -9.60 4.81
C THR A 61 13.32 -8.20 4.71
N THR A 62 12.32 -7.94 5.55
CA THR A 62 11.74 -6.61 5.70
C THR A 62 12.81 -5.69 6.27
N LEU A 63 13.09 -4.62 5.52
CA LEU A 63 14.09 -3.62 5.85
C LEU A 63 13.44 -2.45 6.58
N ASP A 64 14.14 -1.89 7.57
CA ASP A 64 13.66 -0.76 8.35
C ASP A 64 13.54 0.51 7.49
N TYR A 65 12.56 1.35 7.81
CA TYR A 65 12.40 2.69 7.25
C TYR A 65 11.89 3.67 8.32
N ASP A 66 11.98 4.97 8.02
CA ASP A 66 11.62 6.08 8.91
C ASP A 66 11.08 7.24 8.04
N LEU A 67 9.97 7.88 8.45
CA LEU A 67 9.42 9.06 7.80
C LEU A 67 9.51 10.27 8.72
N ILE A 68 10.03 11.35 8.18
CA ILE A 68 10.06 12.66 8.85
C ILE A 68 8.99 13.54 8.21
N ASN A 69 8.18 14.19 9.06
CA ASN A 69 7.01 15.01 8.71
C ASN A 69 5.78 14.24 8.19
N GLU A 70 5.41 13.14 8.82
CA GLU A 70 4.30 12.23 8.43
C GLU A 70 2.90 12.86 8.32
N ARG A 71 2.69 14.11 8.75
CA ARG A 71 1.35 14.76 8.80
C ARG A 71 0.59 14.67 7.46
N PRO A 72 -0.74 14.44 7.46
CA PRO A 72 -1.53 14.39 6.23
C PRO A 72 -1.36 15.65 5.36
N ASN A 73 -1.20 15.46 4.05
CA ASN A 73 -0.90 16.52 3.07
C ASN A 73 0.37 17.34 3.36
N ALA A 74 1.29 16.87 4.20
CA ALA A 74 2.59 17.50 4.38
C ALA A 74 3.34 17.59 3.05
N ARG A 75 3.88 18.79 2.80
CA ARG A 75 4.89 19.03 1.77
C ARG A 75 6.26 18.82 2.42
N SER A 76 7.20 18.24 1.68
CA SER A 76 8.55 17.93 2.18
C SER A 76 8.59 16.85 3.28
N VAL A 77 7.85 15.76 3.08
CA VAL A 77 8.12 14.49 3.76
C VAL A 77 9.53 14.03 3.36
N THR A 78 10.28 13.49 4.32
CA THR A 78 11.57 12.84 4.05
C THR A 78 11.45 11.37 4.42
N LEU A 79 11.64 10.49 3.44
CA LEU A 79 11.65 9.04 3.62
C LEU A 79 13.10 8.57 3.75
N ARG A 80 13.40 7.82 4.81
CA ARG A 80 14.69 7.20 5.07
C ARG A 80 14.53 5.69 4.98
N LEU A 81 15.23 5.07 4.04
CA LEU A 81 15.21 3.64 3.78
C LEU A 81 16.53 3.05 4.24
N PHE A 82 16.51 2.23 5.28
CA PHE A 82 17.73 1.68 5.86
C PHE A 82 18.05 0.31 5.27
N MET A 83 19.33 0.09 4.99
CA MET A 83 19.86 -1.19 4.53
C MET A 83 20.96 -1.66 5.48
N PRO A 84 20.96 -2.93 5.91
CA PRO A 84 22.02 -3.48 6.73
C PRO A 84 23.35 -3.52 5.96
N ALA A 85 24.44 -3.65 6.69
CA ALA A 85 25.76 -3.88 6.11
C ALA A 85 25.78 -5.21 5.34
N GLN A 86 26.39 -5.22 4.15
CA GLN A 86 26.52 -6.42 3.32
C GLN A 86 27.90 -7.09 3.47
N ASP A 87 27.97 -8.34 3.02
CA ASP A 87 29.18 -9.19 3.02
C ASP A 87 30.17 -8.85 1.88
N VAL A 88 29.68 -8.25 0.79
CA VAL A 88 30.47 -7.88 -0.40
C VAL A 88 30.54 -6.37 -0.61
N ALA A 89 31.58 -5.91 -1.31
CA ALA A 89 31.61 -4.57 -1.86
C ALA A 89 30.64 -4.46 -3.05
N SER A 90 30.02 -3.29 -3.24
CA SER A 90 28.96 -3.07 -4.22
C SER A 90 29.25 -1.86 -5.12
N THR A 91 28.97 -2.02 -6.42
CA THR A 91 29.13 -0.99 -7.46
C THR A 91 27.82 -0.26 -7.78
N GLU A 92 26.69 -0.96 -7.66
CA GLU A 92 25.38 -0.44 -8.02
C GLU A 92 24.31 -0.89 -7.02
N LEU A 93 23.34 -0.01 -6.79
CA LEU A 93 22.15 -0.24 -5.97
C LEU A 93 20.90 -0.10 -6.83
N GLN A 94 20.13 -1.17 -6.93
CA GLN A 94 18.84 -1.19 -7.61
C GLN A 94 17.70 -1.19 -6.58
N VAL A 95 16.69 -0.34 -6.81
CA VAL A 95 15.43 -0.31 -6.06
C VAL A 95 14.27 -0.53 -7.02
N ASN A 96 13.67 -1.72 -6.96
CA ASN A 96 12.49 -2.04 -7.75
C ASN A 96 11.21 -1.60 -7.01
N TYR A 97 10.25 -1.07 -7.75
CA TYR A 97 8.97 -0.56 -7.26
C TYR A 97 7.83 -0.95 -8.22
N PRO A 98 6.60 -1.19 -7.74
CA PRO A 98 5.45 -1.44 -8.61
C PRO A 98 4.94 -0.15 -9.27
N ASP A 99 4.30 -0.27 -10.43
CA ASP A 99 3.81 0.86 -11.27
C ASP A 99 2.97 1.90 -10.51
N ALA A 100 2.27 1.49 -9.43
CA ALA A 100 1.56 2.39 -8.52
C ALA A 100 2.45 3.45 -7.82
N TYR A 101 3.78 3.37 -7.98
CA TYR A 101 4.78 4.27 -7.40
C TYR A 101 5.28 5.37 -8.36
N ILE A 102 4.81 5.39 -9.62
CA ILE A 102 5.26 6.36 -10.65
C ILE A 102 5.15 7.80 -10.12
N GLY A 103 6.31 8.45 -9.95
CA GLY A 103 6.43 9.85 -9.57
C GLY A 103 6.85 10.13 -8.11
N LEU A 104 6.79 9.15 -7.19
CA LEU A 104 7.22 9.36 -5.79
C LEU A 104 8.74 9.27 -5.64
N LEU A 105 9.36 8.16 -6.01
CA LEU A 105 10.82 8.03 -6.07
C LEU A 105 11.29 8.62 -7.41
N ARG A 106 12.01 9.74 -7.35
CA ARG A 106 12.67 10.36 -8.51
C ARG A 106 14.17 10.47 -8.24
N PRO A 107 15.06 10.15 -9.21
CA PRO A 107 16.51 10.13 -9.00
C PRO A 107 17.06 11.40 -8.32
N GLU A 108 16.54 12.56 -8.72
CA GLU A 108 17.03 13.87 -8.29
C GLU A 108 16.73 14.15 -6.80
N LEU A 109 15.76 13.44 -6.22
CA LEU A 109 15.36 13.53 -4.81
C LEU A 109 16.05 12.51 -3.90
N VAL A 110 16.70 11.49 -4.45
CA VAL A 110 17.36 10.43 -3.67
C VAL A 110 18.82 10.78 -3.44
N ARG A 111 19.28 10.60 -2.21
CA ARG A 111 20.70 10.61 -1.83
C ARG A 111 21.02 9.34 -1.06
N VAL A 112 22.24 8.82 -1.22
CA VAL A 112 22.69 7.62 -0.52
C VAL A 112 23.73 8.02 0.53
N TYR A 113 23.57 7.55 1.76
CA TYR A 113 24.46 7.83 2.87
C TYR A 113 25.01 6.52 3.46
N ASN A 114 26.24 6.58 3.97
CA ASN A 114 26.72 5.60 4.94
C ASN A 114 25.99 5.85 6.26
N ARG A 115 25.11 4.95 6.69
CA ARG A 115 24.29 5.11 7.90
C ARG A 115 25.14 5.24 9.17
N ARG A 116 26.35 4.67 9.20
CA ARG A 116 27.27 4.71 10.36
C ARG A 116 28.06 6.02 10.43
N SER A 117 28.69 6.47 9.34
CA SER A 117 29.45 7.73 9.33
C SER A 117 28.60 8.97 9.08
N ARG A 118 27.37 8.80 8.60
CA ARG A 118 26.44 9.86 8.13
C ARG A 118 26.97 10.67 6.94
N GLN A 119 28.01 10.19 6.26
CA GLN A 119 28.56 10.82 5.06
C GLN A 119 27.78 10.39 3.82
N GLU A 120 27.64 11.30 2.86
CA GLU A 120 27.04 11.02 1.56
C GLU A 120 28.00 10.15 0.73
N ILE A 121 27.44 9.15 0.04
CA ILE A 121 28.18 8.28 -0.87
C ILE A 121 27.99 8.87 -2.28
N PRO A 122 29.07 9.27 -2.97
CA PRO A 122 28.96 9.92 -4.28
C PRO A 122 28.44 8.93 -5.33
N LEU A 123 27.41 9.35 -6.06
CA LEU A 123 26.89 8.61 -7.21
C LEU A 123 27.62 9.06 -8.49
N GLN A 124 27.92 8.09 -9.36
CA GLN A 124 28.29 8.31 -10.75
C GLN A 124 27.05 8.71 -11.55
N GLU A 125 25.96 7.97 -11.36
CA GLU A 125 24.72 8.09 -12.12
C GLU A 125 23.53 7.59 -11.27
N ALA A 126 22.35 8.17 -11.51
CA ALA A 126 21.10 7.70 -10.96
C ALA A 126 20.07 7.63 -12.10
N THR A 127 19.73 6.43 -12.56
CA THR A 127 18.77 6.22 -13.65
C THR A 127 17.43 5.75 -13.11
N ASN A 128 16.35 6.16 -13.78
CA ASN A 128 15.00 5.65 -13.53
C ASN A 128 14.48 4.97 -14.79
N ASP A 129 14.28 3.66 -14.71
CA ASP A 129 13.57 2.90 -15.72
C ASP A 129 12.11 2.74 -15.25
N ALA A 130 11.25 3.59 -15.80
CA ALA A 130 9.83 3.61 -15.47
C ALA A 130 9.04 2.47 -16.16
N GLU A 131 9.61 1.80 -17.17
CA GLU A 131 8.98 0.66 -17.85
C GLU A 131 9.20 -0.65 -17.06
N SER A 132 10.38 -0.82 -16.46
CA SER A 132 10.69 -1.98 -15.60
C SER A 132 10.48 -1.74 -14.10
N GLY A 133 10.03 -0.53 -13.71
CA GLY A 133 9.79 -0.16 -12.31
C GLY A 133 11.08 -0.22 -11.48
N SER A 134 12.16 0.38 -11.96
CA SER A 134 13.51 0.21 -11.42
C SER A 134 14.31 1.51 -11.37
N LEU A 135 14.64 1.98 -10.16
CA LEU A 135 15.73 2.95 -9.97
C LEU A 135 17.06 2.22 -9.83
N ARG A 136 18.10 2.75 -10.48
CA ARG A 136 19.47 2.26 -10.36
C ARG A 136 20.39 3.42 -9.96
N PHE A 137 21.22 3.18 -8.96
CA PHE A 137 22.19 4.14 -8.44
C PHE A 137 23.59 3.53 -8.57
N THR A 138 24.35 4.03 -9.55
CA THR A 138 25.74 3.62 -9.79
C THR A 138 26.64 4.44 -8.88
N PHE A 139 27.42 3.79 -8.03
CA PHE A 139 28.36 4.49 -7.14
C PHE A 139 29.60 4.96 -7.93
N LYS A 140 30.13 6.13 -7.58
CA LYS A 140 31.37 6.65 -8.19
C LYS A 140 32.58 5.81 -7.81
N ASP A 141 32.64 5.44 -6.54
CA ASP A 141 33.64 4.54 -5.96
C ASP A 141 32.88 3.36 -5.31
N PRO A 142 33.34 2.09 -5.46
CA PRO A 142 32.63 0.96 -4.89
C PRO A 142 32.44 1.08 -3.38
N VAL A 143 31.22 0.85 -2.91
CA VAL A 143 30.91 0.81 -1.47
C VAL A 143 31.53 -0.44 -0.89
N ALA A 144 32.41 -0.29 0.10
CA ALA A 144 33.06 -1.41 0.78
C ALA A 144 32.07 -2.30 1.54
N ALA A 145 32.40 -3.59 1.67
CA ALA A 145 31.69 -4.52 2.55
C ALA A 145 31.65 -4.00 4.00
N GLY A 146 30.62 -4.40 4.77
CA GLY A 146 30.45 -3.98 6.16
C GLY A 146 29.87 -2.56 6.35
N VAL A 147 29.59 -1.82 5.27
CA VAL A 147 28.98 -0.49 5.29
C VAL A 147 27.44 -0.59 5.22
N PRO A 148 26.69 -0.12 6.23
CA PRO A 148 25.24 0.00 6.16
C PRO A 148 24.84 1.24 5.36
N LEU A 149 23.83 1.13 4.50
CA LEU A 149 23.34 2.23 3.67
C LEU A 149 22.05 2.85 4.23
N GLU A 150 21.87 4.14 3.96
CA GLU A 150 20.61 4.86 4.12
C GLU A 150 20.31 5.57 2.80
N LEU A 151 19.22 5.20 2.12
CA LEU A 151 18.70 6.02 1.02
C LEU A 151 17.76 7.05 1.64
N ARG A 152 17.97 8.32 1.35
CA ARG A 152 17.13 9.42 1.81
C ARG A 152 16.44 10.05 0.61
N VAL A 153 15.12 9.97 0.58
CA VAL A 153 14.26 10.61 -0.43
C VAL A 153 13.70 11.87 0.20
N VAL A 154 14.12 13.03 -0.28
CA VAL A 154 13.76 14.34 0.28
C VAL A 154 12.71 15.02 -0.60
N GLY A 155 11.78 15.78 -0.01
CA GLY A 155 10.82 16.54 -0.83
C GLY A 155 9.65 15.71 -1.36
N LEU A 156 9.33 14.58 -0.71
CA LEU A 156 8.11 13.83 -1.01
C LEU A 156 6.86 14.64 -0.62
N THR A 157 5.80 14.48 -1.40
CA THR A 157 4.47 14.99 -1.06
C THR A 157 3.67 13.85 -0.44
N ASN A 158 3.12 14.04 0.76
CA ASN A 158 2.29 13.02 1.39
C ASN A 158 0.99 12.81 0.57
N PRO A 159 0.67 11.60 0.08
CA PRO A 159 -0.61 11.34 -0.57
C PRO A 159 -1.80 11.59 0.38
N SER A 160 -2.95 11.93 -0.19
CA SER A 160 -4.18 12.21 0.55
C SER A 160 -4.94 10.96 1.04
N ARG A 161 -4.44 9.76 0.69
CA ARG A 161 -4.97 8.47 1.15
C ARG A 161 -3.80 7.59 1.62
N PRO A 162 -3.94 6.88 2.76
CA PRO A 162 -2.92 5.94 3.21
C PRO A 162 -2.77 4.78 2.23
N SER A 163 -1.53 4.36 1.97
CA SER A 163 -1.21 3.18 1.19
C SER A 163 0.10 2.55 1.66
N ILE A 164 0.23 1.24 1.46
CA ILE A 164 1.44 0.46 1.73
C ILE A 164 2.13 0.20 0.39
N TYR A 165 3.44 0.43 0.33
CA TYR A 165 4.26 0.29 -0.86
C TYR A 165 5.42 -0.65 -0.61
N ARG A 166 5.57 -1.65 -1.49
CA ARG A 166 6.67 -2.62 -1.43
C ARG A 166 7.80 -2.19 -2.37
N LEU A 167 8.94 -1.85 -1.80
CA LEU A 167 10.16 -1.48 -2.53
C LEU A 167 11.20 -2.58 -2.32
N GLN A 168 11.70 -3.22 -3.38
CA GLN A 168 12.73 -4.26 -3.26
C GLN A 168 14.12 -3.68 -3.46
N ALA A 169 15.06 -4.05 -2.58
CA ALA A 169 16.46 -3.65 -2.63
C ALA A 169 17.33 -4.77 -3.22
N ARG A 170 18.19 -4.41 -4.17
CA ARG A 170 19.18 -5.30 -4.78
C ARG A 170 20.52 -4.59 -4.94
N LEU A 171 21.62 -5.31 -4.84
CA LEU A 171 22.98 -4.77 -5.01
C LEU A 171 23.76 -5.58 -6.03
N LEU A 172 24.58 -4.88 -6.82
CA LEU A 172 25.53 -5.46 -7.76
C LEU A 172 26.93 -5.48 -7.12
N GLY A 173 27.58 -6.63 -7.10
CA GLY A 173 28.91 -6.80 -6.50
C GLY A 173 30.06 -6.26 -7.35
N THR A 174 31.27 -6.25 -6.78
CA THR A 174 32.54 -5.97 -7.49
C THR A 174 33.23 -7.23 -8.04
N GLU A 175 32.53 -8.36 -8.12
CA GLU A 175 33.07 -9.65 -8.60
C GLU A 175 33.18 -9.68 -10.14
N ALA A 176 33.91 -10.66 -10.69
CA ALA A 176 34.26 -10.68 -12.12
C ALA A 176 33.07 -10.89 -13.08
N ASN A 177 31.93 -11.38 -12.59
CA ASN A 177 30.68 -11.49 -13.31
C ASN A 177 29.52 -11.24 -12.32
N PRO A 178 29.27 -9.98 -11.95
CA PRO A 178 28.39 -9.66 -10.84
C PRO A 178 26.93 -9.81 -11.25
N LEU A 179 26.13 -10.38 -10.35
CA LEU A 179 24.68 -10.46 -10.49
C LEU A 179 23.99 -9.66 -9.38
N PHE A 180 22.80 -9.13 -9.65
CA PHE A 180 22.00 -8.43 -8.64
C PHE A 180 21.57 -9.41 -7.54
N ARG A 181 22.18 -9.26 -6.35
CA ARG A 181 21.80 -10.01 -5.15
C ARG A 181 20.65 -9.29 -4.46
N TYR A 182 19.58 -10.04 -4.14
CA TYR A 182 18.48 -9.52 -3.33
C TYR A 182 18.93 -9.27 -1.89
N VAL A 183 18.66 -8.07 -1.37
CA VAL A 183 19.03 -7.66 -0.01
C VAL A 183 17.83 -7.76 0.94
N GLY A 184 16.65 -7.37 0.45
CA GLY A 184 15.44 -7.27 1.24
C GLY A 184 14.41 -6.34 0.60
N GLN A 185 13.37 -5.99 1.34
CA GLN A 185 12.32 -5.08 0.87
C GLN A 185 11.83 -4.15 1.98
N TRP A 186 11.54 -2.90 1.63
CA TRP A 186 10.84 -1.97 2.51
C TRP A 186 9.33 -2.08 2.27
N LEU A 187 8.55 -2.14 3.35
CA LEU A 187 7.09 -2.03 3.32
C LEU A 187 6.69 -0.63 3.81
N VAL A 188 6.90 0.35 2.95
CA VAL A 188 6.75 1.78 3.27
C VAL A 188 5.27 2.13 3.34
N THR A 189 4.80 2.58 4.50
CA THR A 189 3.46 3.14 4.65
C THR A 189 3.54 4.67 4.56
N ILE A 190 2.72 5.28 3.70
CA ILE A 190 2.66 6.74 3.52
C ILE A 190 1.19 7.16 3.52
N GLY A 191 0.86 8.32 4.09
CA GLY A 191 -0.51 8.84 4.20
C GLY A 191 -1.25 8.46 5.49
N VAL A 192 -0.56 7.93 6.49
CA VAL A 192 -1.08 7.75 7.86
C VAL A 192 -1.07 9.07 8.63
N SER A 193 -1.97 9.22 9.61
CA SER A 193 -2.28 10.46 10.32
C SER A 193 -2.13 10.35 11.83
#